data_AF-A0ABD5USW3-F1
#
_entry.id   AF-A0ABD5USW3-F1
#
_cell.length_a   1.000
_cell.length_b   1.000
_cell.length_c   1.000
_cell.angle_alpha   90.00
_cell.angle_beta   90.00
_cell.angle_gamma   90.00
#
_symmetry.space_group_name_H-M   'P 1'
#
loop_
_entity.id
_entity.type
_entity.pdbx_description
1 polymer ?
#
loop_
_entity_poly.entity_id
_entity_poly.type
_entity_poly.pdbx_seq_one_letter_code
_entity_poly.pdbx_strand_id
1 'polypeptide(L)'
;MVPPTGDGGSPAPIDRPILEFLQTRLQATGQVSRAAITDASGHLELQVVFASSYYPAPVDEATLTIRWYTNDDFKIHYRETHSEHTWECRWDRHPN
;
A
#
# COMPACT_ATOMS: atom_id res chain seq x y z
N MET A 1 19.84 -8.79 37.49
CA MET A 1 20.10 -8.30 36.12
C MET A 1 18.74 -8.02 35.51
N VAL A 2 18.35 -6.76 35.39
CA VAL A 2 17.10 -6.36 34.72
C VAL A 2 17.36 -6.27 33.22
N PRO A 3 16.48 -6.75 32.35
CA PRO A 3 16.64 -6.52 30.91
C PRO A 3 16.39 -5.03 30.61
N PRO A 4 17.09 -4.43 29.63
CA PRO A 4 16.76 -3.07 29.21
C PRO A 4 15.43 -3.08 28.44
N THR A 5 14.48 -2.26 28.93
CA THR A 5 13.32 -1.75 28.20
C THR A 5 13.74 -0.44 27.52
N GLY A 6 13.55 -0.35 26.21
CA GLY A 6 13.89 0.80 25.36
C GLY A 6 13.98 0.36 23.89
N ASP A 7 12.88 0.21 23.16
CA ASP A 7 12.14 1.27 22.43
C ASP A 7 12.92 1.77 21.19
N GLY A 8 12.31 1.67 20.00
CA GLY A 8 12.84 2.28 18.78
C GLY A 8 13.52 1.38 17.74
N GLY A 9 13.05 0.15 17.53
CA GLY A 9 13.43 -0.60 16.32
C GLY A 9 12.97 0.20 15.09
N SER A 10 13.90 0.78 14.34
CA SER A 10 13.59 1.38 13.04
C SER A 10 12.74 0.40 12.27
N PRO A 11 11.63 0.83 11.62
CA PRO A 11 10.83 -0.09 10.82
C PRO A 11 11.78 -0.84 9.89
N ALA A 12 11.60 -2.16 9.77
CA ALA A 12 12.43 -2.96 8.88
C ALA A 12 12.53 -2.25 7.52
N PRO A 13 13.68 -2.32 6.82
CA PRO A 13 13.80 -1.66 5.53
C PRO A 13 12.71 -2.14 4.58
N ILE A 14 12.31 -1.27 3.65
CA ILE A 14 11.32 -1.62 2.64
C ILE A 14 11.93 -2.60 1.65
N ASP A 15 11.17 -3.65 1.34
CA ASP A 15 11.56 -4.67 0.37
C ASP A 15 11.24 -4.19 -1.05
N ARG A 16 12.17 -3.40 -1.61
CA ARG A 16 12.06 -2.84 -2.96
C ARG A 16 11.82 -3.89 -4.05
N PRO A 17 12.52 -5.05 -4.12
CA PRO A 17 12.30 -6.00 -5.20
C PRO A 17 10.89 -6.59 -5.18
N ILE A 18 10.27 -6.75 -4.00
CA ILE A 18 8.84 -7.12 -3.91
C ILE A 18 7.94 -6.00 -4.46
N LEU A 19 8.21 -4.73 -4.13
CA LEU A 19 7.44 -3.62 -4.67
C LEU A 19 7.58 -3.51 -6.21
N GLU A 20 8.77 -3.72 -6.76
CA GLU A 20 9.03 -3.72 -8.21
C GLU A 20 8.32 -4.89 -8.92
N PHE A 21 8.29 -6.06 -8.30
CA PHE A 21 7.53 -7.21 -8.77
C PHE A 21 6.02 -6.93 -8.78
N LEU A 22 5.49 -6.41 -7.68
CA LEU A 22 4.07 -6.03 -7.57
C LEU A 22 3.71 -4.92 -8.56
N GLN A 23 4.56 -3.90 -8.71
CA GLN A 23 4.37 -2.83 -9.69
C GLN A 23 4.23 -3.39 -11.09
N THR A 24 5.17 -4.25 -11.51
CA THR A 24 5.18 -4.85 -12.85
C THR A 24 3.92 -5.67 -13.09
N ARG A 25 3.52 -6.48 -12.10
CA ARG A 25 2.34 -7.33 -12.20
C ARG A 25 1.04 -6.53 -12.26
N LEU A 26 0.93 -5.49 -11.44
CA LEU A 26 -0.26 -4.63 -11.39
C LEU A 26 -0.37 -3.76 -12.64
N GLN A 27 0.74 -3.18 -13.13
CA GLN A 27 0.78 -2.46 -14.40
C GLN A 27 0.34 -3.30 -15.60
N ALA A 28 0.59 -4.61 -15.57
CA ALA A 28 0.14 -5.52 -16.62
C ALA A 28 -1.38 -5.79 -16.60
N THR A 29 -2.10 -5.30 -15.58
CA THR A 29 -3.54 -5.55 -15.41
C THR A 29 -4.35 -4.37 -15.93
N GLY A 30 -5.34 -4.60 -16.79
CA GLY A 30 -6.15 -3.52 -17.39
C GLY A 30 -6.94 -2.68 -16.37
N GLN A 31 -7.18 -3.22 -15.18
CA GLN A 31 -7.83 -2.52 -14.07
C GLN A 31 -6.95 -1.42 -13.45
N VAL A 32 -5.64 -1.45 -13.69
CA VAL A 32 -4.68 -0.51 -13.13
C VAL A 32 -4.39 0.57 -14.16
N SER A 33 -4.73 1.81 -13.82
CA SER A 33 -4.40 2.98 -14.64
C SER A 33 -2.93 3.36 -14.48
N ARG A 34 -2.41 3.25 -13.25
CA ARG A 34 -1.02 3.59 -12.93
C ARG A 34 -0.56 2.81 -11.69
N ALA A 35 0.63 2.24 -11.72
CA ALA A 35 1.36 1.81 -10.52
C ALA A 35 2.75 2.44 -10.50
N ALA A 36 3.10 3.13 -9.43
CA ALA A 36 4.38 3.82 -9.27
C ALA A 36 4.89 3.63 -7.85
N ILE A 37 6.19 3.38 -7.72
CA ILE A 37 6.86 3.36 -6.41
C ILE A 37 7.19 4.81 -6.07
N THR A 38 6.75 5.26 -4.89
CA THR A 38 6.93 6.62 -4.39
C THR A 38 7.52 6.58 -2.98
N ASP A 39 8.16 7.68 -2.57
CA ASP A 39 8.65 7.88 -1.20
C ASP A 39 7.77 8.95 -0.52
N ALA A 40 6.50 8.61 -0.25
CA ALA A 40 5.51 9.60 0.18
C ALA A 40 5.68 10.05 1.64
N SER A 41 6.51 9.38 2.45
CA SER A 41 6.66 9.67 3.88
C SER A 41 8.04 9.26 4.44
N GLY A 42 9.09 9.25 3.62
CA GLY A 42 10.41 8.72 4.00
C GLY A 42 10.47 7.19 4.03
N HIS A 43 9.44 6.54 3.47
CA HIS A 43 9.39 5.10 3.25
C HIS A 43 8.95 4.86 1.81
N LEU A 44 9.65 3.95 1.13
CA LEU A 44 9.26 3.45 -0.18
C LEU A 44 7.90 2.73 -0.08
N GLU A 45 6.98 3.11 -0.96
CA GLU A 45 5.65 2.49 -1.07
C GLU A 45 5.24 2.40 -2.53
N LEU A 46 4.47 1.37 -2.87
CA LEU A 46 3.86 1.24 -4.18
C LEU A 46 2.48 1.88 -4.16
N GLN A 47 2.32 2.98 -4.88
CA GLN A 47 1.05 3.64 -5.09
C GLN A 47 0.45 3.20 -6.42
N VAL A 48 -0.77 2.70 -6.35
CA VAL A 48 -1.53 2.18 -7.49
C VAL A 48 -2.83 2.97 -7.60
N VAL A 49 -3.11 3.46 -8.80
CA VAL A 49 -4.36 4.13 -9.15
C VAL A 49 -5.09 3.23 -10.12
N PHE A 50 -6.33 2.89 -9.78
CA PHE A 50 -7.14 2.05 -10.65
C PHE A 50 -7.84 2.87 -11.73
N ALA A 51 -8.16 2.19 -12.84
CA ALA A 51 -8.93 2.78 -13.90
C ALA A 51 -10.40 2.86 -13.49
N SER A 52 -10.94 4.09 -13.43
CA SER A 52 -12.35 4.34 -13.09
C SER A 52 -13.34 3.62 -14.01
N SER A 53 -12.94 3.25 -15.23
CA SER A 53 -13.74 2.44 -16.16
C SER A 53 -14.08 1.04 -15.62
N TYR A 54 -13.31 0.52 -14.67
CA TYR A 54 -13.57 -0.79 -14.04
C TYR A 54 -14.39 -0.67 -12.75
N TYR A 55 -14.72 0.55 -12.33
CA TYR A 55 -15.50 0.82 -11.14
C TYR A 55 -16.89 1.34 -11.50
N PRO A 56 -17.91 1.05 -10.68
CA PRO A 56 -19.23 1.62 -10.90
C PRO A 56 -19.19 3.13 -10.71
N ALA A 57 -20.10 3.83 -11.40
CA ALA A 57 -20.21 5.30 -11.43
C ALA A 57 -20.11 6.06 -10.08
N PRO A 58 -20.50 5.53 -8.90
CA PRO A 58 -20.30 6.27 -7.65
C PRO A 58 -18.84 6.37 -7.19
N VAL A 59 -17.88 5.67 -7.78
CA VAL A 59 -16.45 5.75 -7.41
C VAL A 59 -15.76 6.78 -8.29
N ASP A 60 -15.31 7.88 -7.70
CA ASP A 60 -14.56 8.94 -8.36
C ASP A 60 -13.08 8.54 -8.54
N GLU A 61 -12.48 8.00 -7.48
CA GLU A 61 -11.09 7.57 -7.48
C GLU A 61 -10.88 6.33 -6.61
N ALA A 62 -10.17 5.33 -7.12
CA ALA A 62 -9.72 4.17 -6.35
C ALA A 62 -8.18 4.12 -6.34
N THR A 63 -7.61 4.07 -5.14
CA THR A 63 -6.17 4.01 -4.91
C THR A 63 -5.81 2.86 -3.98
N LEU A 64 -4.66 2.24 -4.23
CA LEU A 64 -4.06 1.20 -3.40
C LEU A 64 -2.62 1.57 -3.11
N THR A 65 -2.31 1.73 -1.83
CA THR A 65 -0.96 1.91 -1.32
C THR A 65 -0.48 0.60 -0.71
N ILE A 66 0.65 0.09 -1.17
CA ILE A 66 1.28 -1.12 -0.63
C ILE A 66 2.65 -0.76 -0.07
N ARG A 67 2.90 -1.15 1.18
CA ARG A 67 4.22 -1.13 1.80
C ARG A 67 4.58 -2.56 2.18
N TRP A 68 5.78 -2.97 1.80
CA TRP A 68 6.30 -4.30 2.09
C TRP A 68 7.64 -4.16 2.79
N TYR A 69 7.82 -4.90 3.87
CA TYR A 69 9.02 -4.82 4.70
C TYR A 69 9.84 -6.11 4.57
N THR A 70 11.15 -6.03 4.75
CA THR A 70 12.05 -7.19 4.64
C THR A 70 11.82 -8.26 5.72
N ASN A 71 11.06 -7.93 6.76
CA ASN A 71 10.68 -8.86 7.84
C ASN A 71 9.36 -9.60 7.57
N ASP A 72 8.89 -9.62 6.31
CA ASP A 72 7.60 -10.22 5.91
C ASP A 72 6.37 -9.52 6.51
N ASP A 73 6.55 -8.32 7.06
CA ASP A 73 5.43 -7.43 7.41
C ASP A 73 4.96 -6.67 6.17
N PHE A 74 3.67 -6.35 6.13
CA PHE A 74 3.10 -5.55 5.05
C PHE A 74 1.99 -4.65 5.56
N LYS A 75 1.82 -3.53 4.86
CA LYS A 75 0.68 -2.63 5.02
C LYS A 75 0.10 -2.36 3.66
N ILE A 76 -1.14 -2.76 3.49
CA ILE A 76 -1.90 -2.50 2.28
C ILE A 76 -3.06 -1.60 2.69
N HIS A 77 -3.16 -0.45 2.04
CA HIS A 77 -4.24 0.50 2.26
C HIS A 77 -4.93 0.75 0.93
N TYR A 78 -6.19 0.37 0.86
CA TYR A 78 -7.05 0.66 -0.26
C TYR A 78 -8.02 1.76 0.12
N ARG A 79 -8.19 2.73 -0.77
CA ARG A 79 -9.07 3.88 -0.57
C ARG A 79 -9.88 4.13 -1.83
N GLU A 80 -11.19 4.21 -1.65
CA GLU A 80 -12.15 4.62 -2.66
C GLU A 80 -12.75 5.96 -2.24
N THR A 81 -12.61 6.95 -3.10
CA THR A 81 -13.30 8.22 -2.97
C THR A 81 -14.56 8.15 -3.81
N HIS A 82 -15.72 8.33 -3.17
CA HIS A 82 -17.01 8.49 -3.83
C HIS A 82 -17.46 9.94 -3.68
N SER A 83 -18.45 10.35 -4.47
CA SER A 83 -19.01 11.71 -4.41
C SER A 83 -19.59 12.09 -3.04
N GLU A 84 -20.09 11.11 -2.28
CA GLU A 84 -20.79 11.34 -1.00
C GLU A 84 -20.03 10.81 0.23
N HIS A 85 -19.13 9.85 0.05
CA HIS A 85 -18.34 9.26 1.14
C HIS A 85 -16.95 8.83 0.69
N THR A 86 -16.06 8.57 1.64
CA THR A 86 -14.80 7.89 1.37
C THR A 86 -14.84 6.53 2.06
N TRP A 87 -14.52 5.48 1.32
CA TRP A 87 -14.33 4.15 1.86
C TRP A 87 -12.85 3.82 1.89
N GLU A 88 -12.39 3.22 2.98
CA GLU A 88 -11.02 2.77 3.10
C GLU A 88 -10.95 1.41 3.77
N CYS A 89 -10.04 0.57 3.28
CA CYS A 89 -9.72 -0.73 3.86
C CYS A 89 -8.23 -0.83 4.07
N ARG A 90 -7.86 -1.25 5.28
CA ARG A 90 -6.47 -1.45 5.68
C ARG A 90 -6.28 -2.92 5.99
N TRP A 91 -5.29 -3.52 5.36
CA TRP A 91 -4.79 -4.84 5.68
C TRP A 91 -3.36 -4.68 6.19
N ASP A 92 -3.20 -4.96 7.46
CA ASP A 92 -1.90 -5.07 8.11
C ASP A 92 -1.86 -6.36 8.91
N ARG A 93 -0.65 -6.82 9.22
CA ARG A 93 -0.46 -8.12 9.88
C ARG A 93 -0.56 -8.02 11.41
N HIS A 94 -1.50 -7.21 11.93
CA HIS A 94 -1.73 -7.20 13.38
C HIS A 94 -2.29 -8.56 13.83
N PRO A 95 -1.70 -9.20 14.85
CA PRO A 95 -2.32 -10.36 15.47
C PRO A 95 -3.65 -9.92 16.10
N ASN A 96 -4.71 -10.68 15.80
CA ASN A 96 -6.05 -10.52 16.35
C ASN A 96 -6.17 -11.23 17.71
#